data_AF-A0A382MYG0-F1
#
_entry.id   AF-A0A382MYG0-F1
#
_cell.length_a   1.000
_cell.length_b   1.000
_cell.length_c   1.000
_cell.angle_alpha   90.00
_cell.angle_beta   90.00
_cell.angle_gamma   90.00
#
_symmetry.space_group_name_H-M   'P 1'
#
loop_
_entity.id
_entity.type
_entity.pdbx_description
1 polymer ?
#
loop_
_entity_poly.entity_id
_entity_poly.type
_entity_poly.pdbx_seq_one_letter_code
_entity_poly.pdbx_strand_id
1 'polypeptide(L)'
;MGDGGGDIDDEEMPMFNAEMMVESARFSGYKDAAMALGELIDNSLQAGATKVDVLVAEKQNRVGSRRVWQAHEIAVLDNGCGMDPKLLQRALRFGDGEHHKESDGMGKFGLGLPQASISQAKRIDVWSWTDGIGSAKHA
;
A
#
# COMPACT_ATOMS: atom_id res chain seq x y z
N MET A 1 -45.04 6.11 29.91
CA MET A 1 -44.81 5.77 28.50
C MET A 1 -43.41 6.21 28.17
N GLY A 2 -42.51 5.24 27.96
CA GLY A 2 -41.11 5.46 27.66
C GLY A 2 -40.91 5.74 26.18
N ASP A 3 -39.91 6.57 25.91
CA ASP A 3 -39.21 6.78 24.66
C ASP A 3 -37.77 7.04 25.15
N GLY A 4 -36.95 5.99 25.19
CA GLY A 4 -36.26 5.52 23.98
C GLY A 4 -34.86 6.15 23.86
N GLY A 5 -34.30 6.68 24.95
CA GLY A 5 -32.86 6.80 25.12
C GLY A 5 -32.27 5.40 25.06
N GLY A 6 -31.91 4.97 23.85
CA GLY A 6 -31.23 3.71 23.60
C GLY A 6 -29.98 3.69 24.46
N ASP A 7 -30.00 2.79 25.42
CA ASP A 7 -28.83 2.36 26.17
C ASP A 7 -27.71 2.14 25.15
N ILE A 8 -26.65 2.96 25.23
CA ILE A 8 -25.38 2.56 24.63
C ILE A 8 -24.96 1.42 25.53
N ASP A 9 -25.28 0.20 25.11
CA ASP A 9 -24.73 -0.99 25.71
C ASP A 9 -23.21 -0.77 25.81
N ASP A 10 -22.66 -0.94 27.01
CA ASP A 10 -21.22 -1.03 27.28
C ASP A 10 -20.64 -2.31 26.61
N GLU A 11 -20.95 -2.53 25.33
CA GLU A 11 -20.21 -3.44 24.46
C GLU A 11 -18.77 -2.92 24.44
N GLU A 12 -17.82 -3.77 24.84
CA GLU A 12 -16.39 -3.48 24.94
C GLU A 12 -15.93 -2.57 23.80
N MET A 13 -15.77 -1.28 24.07
CA MET A 13 -15.23 -0.35 23.08
C MET A 13 -13.79 -0.79 22.82
N PRO A 14 -13.45 -1.26 21.61
CA PRO A 14 -12.11 -1.73 21.34
C PRO A 14 -11.13 -0.58 21.57
N MET A 15 -9.98 -0.89 22.18
CA MET A 15 -8.91 0.09 22.44
C MET A 15 -8.51 0.90 21.19
N PHE A 16 -8.76 0.33 20.00
CA PHE A 16 -8.45 0.94 18.73
C PHE A 16 -9.67 0.94 17.79
N ASN A 17 -9.93 2.11 17.20
CA ASN A 17 -10.82 2.23 16.05
C ASN A 17 -10.03 1.87 14.77
N ALA A 18 -10.37 0.73 14.14
CA ALA A 18 -9.64 0.23 12.97
C ALA A 18 -9.71 1.18 11.78
N GLU A 19 -10.85 1.82 11.53
CA GLU A 19 -11.00 2.80 10.44
C GLU A 19 -10.11 4.02 10.67
N MET A 20 -10.11 4.55 11.90
CA MET A 20 -9.28 5.68 12.26
C MET A 20 -7.79 5.34 12.22
N MET A 21 -7.39 4.11 12.55
CA MET A 21 -6.02 3.63 12.39
C MET A 21 -5.59 3.61 10.92
N VAL A 22 -6.44 3.10 10.02
CA VAL A 22 -6.14 3.09 8.58
C VAL A 22 -6.01 4.51 8.05
N GLU A 23 -6.98 5.39 8.33
CA GLU A 23 -6.90 6.80 7.92
C GLU A 23 -5.66 7.49 8.49
N SER A 24 -5.34 7.27 9.77
CA SER A 24 -4.13 7.83 10.39
C SER A 24 -2.85 7.34 9.70
N ALA A 25 -2.78 6.05 9.34
CA ALA A 25 -1.65 5.48 8.61
C ALA A 25 -1.51 6.06 7.19
N ARG A 26 -2.63 6.41 6.53
CA ARG A 26 -2.61 7.08 5.21
C ARG A 26 -1.98 8.47 5.28
N PHE A 27 -2.22 9.21 6.37
CA PHE A 27 -1.70 10.58 6.52
C PHE A 27 -0.31 10.66 7.17
N SER A 28 0.11 9.65 7.93
CA SER A 28 1.37 9.70 8.69
C SER A 28 2.60 9.32 7.87
N GLY A 29 2.43 8.51 6.81
CA GLY A 29 3.51 7.70 6.28
C GLY A 29 4.52 8.40 5.37
N TYR A 30 4.07 9.34 4.51
CA TYR A 30 4.92 9.94 3.49
C TYR A 30 4.57 11.41 3.28
N LYS A 31 5.59 12.28 3.28
CA LYS A 31 5.44 13.73 3.10
C LYS A 31 5.07 14.11 1.66
N ASP A 32 5.48 13.29 0.70
CA ASP A 32 5.19 13.47 -0.72
C ASP A 32 5.21 12.12 -1.47
N ALA A 33 4.71 12.14 -2.70
CA ALA A 33 4.63 10.98 -3.57
C ALA A 33 6.01 10.44 -3.97
N ALA A 34 7.05 11.28 -3.99
CA ALA A 34 8.39 10.86 -4.39
C ALA A 34 8.99 9.89 -3.37
N MET A 35 8.82 10.17 -2.07
CA MET A 35 9.27 9.27 -1.01
C MET A 35 8.49 7.94 -1.01
N ALA A 36 7.18 7.98 -1.25
CA ALA A 36 6.35 6.76 -1.34
C ALA A 36 6.77 5.89 -2.54
N LEU A 37 7.04 6.51 -3.70
CA LEU A 37 7.57 5.81 -4.87
C LEU A 37 8.98 5.27 -4.62
N GLY A 38 9.81 6.03 -3.90
CA GLY A 38 11.14 5.58 -3.47
C GLY A 38 11.08 4.27 -2.70
N GLU A 39 10.15 4.14 -1.75
CA GLU A 39 9.96 2.89 -1.00
C GLU A 39 9.62 1.70 -1.92
N LEU A 40 8.74 1.91 -2.90
CA LEU A 40 8.38 0.86 -3.86
C LEU A 40 9.58 0.46 -4.72
N ILE A 41 10.38 1.43 -5.16
CA ILE A 41 11.60 1.19 -5.93
C ILE A 41 12.65 0.45 -5.08
N ASP A 42 12.83 0.84 -3.82
CA ASP A 42 13.76 0.17 -2.91
C ASP A 42 13.36 -1.30 -2.69
N ASN A 43 12.06 -1.60 -2.55
CA ASN A 43 11.57 -2.97 -2.48
C ASN A 43 11.90 -3.76 -3.75
N SER A 44 11.74 -3.17 -4.94
CA SER A 44 12.12 -3.80 -6.20
C SER A 44 13.62 -4.10 -6.26
N LEU A 45 14.47 -3.17 -5.82
CA LEU A 45 15.93 -3.37 -5.78
C LEU A 45 16.34 -4.46 -4.77
N GLN A 46 15.69 -4.52 -3.60
CA GLN A 46 15.89 -5.60 -2.63
C GLN A 46 15.49 -6.96 -3.20
N ALA A 47 14.45 -7.01 -4.05
CA ALA A 47 14.04 -8.20 -4.79
C ALA A 47 14.98 -8.54 -5.96
N GLY A 48 16.10 -7.83 -6.11
CA GLY A 48 17.10 -8.08 -7.15
C GLY A 48 16.72 -7.57 -8.54
N ALA A 49 15.74 -6.67 -8.64
CA ALA A 49 15.37 -6.08 -9.93
C ALA A 49 16.53 -5.29 -10.55
N THR A 50 16.69 -5.45 -11.85
CA THR A 50 17.64 -4.68 -12.68
C THR A 50 16.95 -3.58 -13.49
N LYS A 51 15.62 -3.64 -13.55
CA LYS A 51 14.76 -2.67 -14.21
C LYS A 51 13.53 -2.42 -13.35
N VAL A 52 13.23 -1.14 -13.14
CA VAL A 52 12.00 -0.67 -12.50
C VAL A 52 11.40 0.42 -13.39
N ASP A 53 10.18 0.21 -13.86
CA ASP A 53 9.42 1.18 -14.65
C ASP A 53 8.35 1.82 -13.77
N VAL A 54 8.28 3.16 -13.78
CA VAL A 54 7.20 3.92 -13.14
C VAL A 54 6.28 4.47 -14.23
N LEU A 55 5.03 3.99 -14.24
CA LEU A 55 4.02 4.43 -15.18
C LEU A 55 3.00 5.32 -14.48
N VAL A 56 2.65 6.43 -15.12
CA VAL A 56 1.64 7.36 -14.63
C VAL A 56 0.56 7.51 -15.69
N ALA A 57 -0.67 7.13 -15.35
CA ALA A 57 -1.82 7.38 -16.20
C ALA A 57 -2.50 8.68 -15.74
N GLU A 58 -2.73 9.59 -16.68
CA GLU A 58 -3.32 10.89 -16.40
C GLU A 58 -4.72 11.00 -17.01
N LYS A 59 -5.60 11.75 -16.34
CA LYS A 59 -6.91 12.14 -16.89
C LYS A 59 -7.12 13.63 -16.73
N GLN A 60 -7.87 14.22 -17.65
CA GLN A 60 -8.32 15.60 -17.49
C GLN A 60 -9.44 15.69 -16.47
N ASN A 61 -9.21 16.46 -15.41
CA ASN A 61 -10.22 16.82 -14.43
C ASN A 61 -10.53 18.30 -14.53
N ARG A 62 -11.77 18.66 -14.19
CA ARG A 62 -12.19 20.06 -14.11
C ARG A 62 -11.95 20.58 -12.70
N VAL A 63 -11.10 21.58 -12.57
CA VAL A 63 -10.84 22.29 -11.31
C VAL A 63 -11.33 23.72 -11.49
N GLY A 64 -12.51 24.02 -10.92
CA GLY A 64 -13.24 25.25 -11.18
C GLY A 64 -13.68 25.38 -12.64
N SER A 65 -13.14 26.37 -13.36
CA SER A 65 -13.39 26.60 -14.79
C SER A 65 -12.33 26.01 -15.72
N ARG A 66 -11.21 25.49 -15.18
CA ARG A 66 -10.08 24.98 -15.98
C ARG A 66 -10.10 23.46 -16.08
N ARG A 67 -9.59 22.93 -17.20
CA ARG A 67 -9.24 21.51 -17.35
C ARG A 67 -7.76 21.34 -17.03
N VAL A 68 -7.45 20.41 -16.14
CA VAL A 68 -6.09 20.12 -15.70
C VAL A 68 -5.84 18.62 -15.80
N TRP A 69 -4.70 18.22 -16.32
CA TRP A 69 -4.25 16.83 -16.29
C TRP A 69 -3.83 16.47 -14.86
N GLN A 70 -4.36 15.37 -14.35
CA GLN A 70 -4.02 14.85 -13.04
C GLN A 70 -3.75 13.36 -13.16
N ALA A 71 -2.70 12.89 -12.49
CA ALA A 71 -2.48 11.47 -12.28
C ALA A 71 -3.73 10.85 -11.63
N HIS A 72 -4.19 9.73 -12.18
CA HIS A 72 -5.29 8.96 -11.61
C HIS A 72 -4.89 7.53 -11.28
N GLU A 73 -3.85 7.01 -11.93
CA GLU A 73 -3.23 5.72 -11.61
C GLU A 73 -1.71 5.87 -11.70
N ILE A 74 -1.01 5.15 -10.81
CA ILE A 74 0.44 5.03 -10.82
C ILE A 74 0.76 3.55 -10.66
N ALA A 75 1.69 3.04 -11.46
CA ALA A 75 2.14 1.66 -11.37
C ALA A 75 3.67 1.62 -11.29
N VAL A 76 4.18 0.74 -10.42
CA VAL A 76 5.60 0.41 -10.31
C VAL A 76 5.76 -1.04 -10.76
N LEU A 77 6.51 -1.25 -11.83
CA LEU A 77 6.74 -2.57 -12.43
C LEU A 77 8.22 -2.90 -12.34
N ASP A 78 8.56 -4.06 -11.82
CA ASP A 78 9.94 -4.53 -11.75
C ASP A 78 10.12 -5.93 -12.32
N ASN A 79 11.37 -6.29 -12.54
CA ASN A 79 11.80 -7.62 -13.00
C ASN A 79 12.58 -8.39 -11.93
N GLY A 80 12.25 -8.18 -10.65
CA GLY A 80 12.84 -8.89 -9.53
C GLY A 80 12.42 -10.36 -9.46
N CYS A 81 12.76 -11.02 -8.36
CA CYS A 81 12.46 -12.43 -8.14
C CYS A 81 10.97 -12.76 -7.97
N GLY A 82 10.13 -11.73 -7.78
CA GLY A 82 8.71 -11.87 -7.52
C GLY A 82 8.40 -12.44 -6.13
N MET A 83 7.11 -12.56 -5.86
CA MET A 83 6.53 -13.11 -4.64
C MET A 83 5.81 -14.42 -4.92
N ASP A 84 6.02 -15.42 -4.06
CA ASP A 84 5.18 -16.61 -4.02
C ASP A 84 3.76 -16.27 -3.53
N PRO A 85 2.75 -17.16 -3.70
CA PRO A 85 1.37 -16.87 -3.34
C PRO A 85 1.14 -16.50 -1.86
N LYS A 86 1.91 -17.05 -0.92
CA LYS A 86 1.77 -16.73 0.52
C LYS A 86 2.34 -15.35 0.81
N LEU A 87 3.51 -15.05 0.25
CA LEU A 87 4.12 -13.73 0.38
C LEU A 87 3.24 -12.65 -0.25
N LEU A 88 2.70 -12.89 -1.44
CA LEU A 88 1.81 -11.95 -2.12
C LEU A 88 0.55 -11.64 -1.29
N GLN A 89 -0.09 -12.67 -0.70
CA GLN A 89 -1.29 -12.48 0.13
C GLN A 89 -1.05 -11.62 1.37
N ARG A 90 0.19 -11.60 1.90
CA ARG A 90 0.55 -10.83 3.09
C ARG A 90 1.31 -9.55 2.78
N ALA A 91 1.63 -9.27 1.52
CA ALA A 91 2.49 -8.15 1.10
C ALA A 91 1.95 -6.77 1.55
N LEU A 92 0.61 -6.61 1.58
CA LEU A 92 -0.06 -5.40 2.04
C LEU A 92 -0.51 -5.45 3.51
N ARG A 93 -0.12 -6.49 4.26
CA ARG A 93 -0.45 -6.59 5.68
C ARG A 93 0.55 -5.78 6.50
N PHE A 94 0.02 -4.85 7.30
CA PHE A 94 0.82 -4.06 8.22
C PHE A 94 1.51 -4.94 9.26
N GLY A 95 2.82 -4.74 9.44
CA GLY A 95 3.59 -5.37 10.51
C GLY A 95 4.08 -6.77 10.20
N ASP A 96 3.91 -7.26 8.96
CA ASP A 96 4.15 -8.66 8.60
C ASP A 96 5.50 -8.90 7.90
N GLY A 97 6.53 -8.16 8.32
CA GLY A 97 7.86 -8.18 7.71
C GLY A 97 8.63 -9.46 8.05
N GLU A 98 9.11 -10.19 7.04
CA GLU A 98 9.86 -11.43 7.26
C GLU A 98 11.33 -11.21 7.68
N HIS A 99 11.84 -9.98 7.57
CA HIS A 99 13.26 -9.64 7.78
C HIS A 99 13.59 -9.16 9.20
N HIS A 100 12.77 -9.52 10.19
CA HIS A 100 13.01 -9.15 11.60
C HIS A 100 14.40 -9.58 12.14
N LYS A 101 15.08 -10.53 11.48
CA LYS A 101 16.38 -11.09 11.91
C LYS A 101 17.59 -10.60 11.11
N GLU A 102 17.42 -9.91 9.98
CA GLU A 102 18.55 -9.41 9.20
C GLU A 102 18.97 -8.05 9.73
N SER A 103 20.23 -7.88 10.16
CA SER A 103 20.69 -6.64 10.79
C SER A 103 20.66 -5.44 9.84
N ASP A 104 20.84 -5.69 8.53
CA ASP A 104 21.20 -4.68 7.53
C ASP A 104 20.13 -4.44 6.45
N GLY A 105 19.01 -5.18 6.48
CA GLY A 105 17.91 -5.01 5.54
C GLY A 105 17.04 -3.77 5.85
N MET A 106 16.83 -2.90 4.86
CA MET A 106 15.72 -1.95 4.88
C MET A 106 14.40 -2.73 4.89
N GLY A 107 13.36 -2.25 5.61
CA GLY A 107 12.03 -2.92 5.63
C GLY A 107 11.77 -3.89 6.78
N LYS A 108 12.57 -3.87 7.85
CA LYS A 108 12.47 -4.76 9.04
C LYS A 108 11.09 -4.98 9.68
N PHE A 109 10.18 -4.03 9.55
CA PHE A 109 8.88 -4.05 10.23
C PHE A 109 7.71 -4.41 9.31
N GLY A 110 7.93 -4.60 8.00
CA GLY A 110 6.84 -4.89 7.06
C GLY A 110 5.82 -3.75 6.98
N LEU A 111 6.28 -2.51 7.09
CA LEU A 111 5.43 -1.32 7.02
C LEU A 111 5.59 -0.57 5.69
N GLY A 112 6.75 -0.69 5.03
CA GLY A 112 7.10 0.10 3.83
C GLY A 112 6.09 -0.03 2.70
N LEU A 113 5.98 -1.23 2.11
CA LEU A 113 5.05 -1.50 1.01
C LEU A 113 3.59 -1.11 1.32
N PRO A 114 2.96 -1.56 2.43
CA PRO A 114 1.58 -1.18 2.71
C PRO A 114 1.42 0.32 2.98
N GLN A 115 2.31 0.94 3.76
CA GLN A 115 2.22 2.36 4.10
C GLN A 115 2.43 3.27 2.88
N ALA A 116 3.42 2.95 2.03
CA ALA A 116 3.68 3.69 0.79
C ALA A 116 2.46 3.63 -0.12
N SER A 117 1.87 2.45 -0.29
CA SER A 117 0.72 2.23 -1.15
C SER A 117 -0.54 2.98 -0.67
N ILE A 118 -0.92 2.84 0.61
CA ILE A 118 -2.16 3.45 1.13
C ILE A 118 -2.08 4.98 1.25
N SER A 119 -0.86 5.53 1.36
CA SER A 119 -0.64 6.98 1.42
C SER A 119 -0.98 7.66 0.09
N GLN A 120 -0.78 6.97 -1.04
CA GLN A 120 -0.98 7.53 -2.38
C GLN A 120 -2.31 7.10 -3.01
N ALA A 121 -2.83 5.92 -2.65
CA ALA A 121 -4.00 5.35 -3.30
C ALA A 121 -5.04 4.82 -2.30
N LYS A 122 -6.31 4.85 -2.71
CA LYS A 122 -7.42 4.22 -1.98
C LYS A 122 -7.70 2.79 -2.45
N ARG A 123 -7.24 2.45 -3.64
CA ARG A 123 -7.29 1.13 -4.24
C ARG A 123 -5.88 0.75 -4.63
N ILE A 124 -5.47 -0.45 -4.25
CA ILE A 124 -4.15 -1.00 -4.49
C ILE A 124 -4.38 -2.38 -5.09
N ASP A 125 -3.64 -2.68 -6.16
CA ASP A 125 -3.66 -3.98 -6.81
C ASP A 125 -2.21 -4.43 -6.93
N VAL A 126 -1.87 -5.61 -6.39
CA VAL A 126 -0.51 -6.16 -6.48
C VAL A 126 -0.53 -7.40 -7.35
N TRP A 127 0.26 -7.38 -8.40
CA TRP A 127 0.45 -8.51 -9.29
C TRP A 127 1.88 -9.03 -9.18
N SER A 128 2.04 -10.34 -9.10
CA SER A 128 3.36 -10.95 -8.97
C SER A 128 3.38 -12.37 -9.50
N TRP A 129 4.55 -12.80 -10.00
CA TRP A 129 4.83 -14.15 -10.47
C TRP A 129 6.28 -14.52 -10.22
N THR A 130 6.56 -15.82 -10.10
CA THR A 130 7.92 -16.38 -9.97
C THR A 130 8.29 -17.31 -11.12
N ASP A 131 7.31 -17.79 -11.91
CA ASP A 131 7.50 -18.74 -13.02
C ASP A 131 6.93 -18.18 -14.33
N GLY A 132 7.37 -16.96 -14.66
CA GLY A 132 6.92 -16.20 -15.83
C GLY A 132 5.49 -15.64 -15.72
N ILE A 133 5.12 -14.76 -16.64
CA ILE A 133 3.87 -13.99 -16.57
C ILE A 133 2.60 -14.86 -16.56
N GLY A 134 2.66 -16.08 -17.12
CA GLY A 134 1.54 -17.03 -17.08
C GLY A 134 1.21 -17.54 -15.67
N SER A 135 2.15 -17.43 -14.73
CA SER A 135 1.94 -17.81 -13.32
C SER A 135 1.46 -16.63 -12.45
N ALA A 136 1.13 -15.48 -13.05
CA ALA A 136 0.75 -14.28 -12.31
C ALA A 136 -0.44 -14.49 -11.38
N LYS A 137 -0.30 -13.93 -10.19
CA LYS A 137 -1.31 -13.86 -9.14
C LYS A 137 -1.58 -12.41 -8.79
N HIS A 138 -2.78 -12.17 -8.27
CA HIS A 138 -3.28 -10.86 -7.85
C HIS A 138 -3.66 -10.90 -6.38
N ALA A 139 -3.33 -9.84 -5.65
CA ALA A 139 -3.77 -9.56 -4.29
C ALA A 139 -4.23 -8.10 -4.16
#